data_AF-A0AAW4MXB9-F1
#
_entry.id   AF-A0AAW4MXB9-F1
#
_cell.length_a   1.000
_cell.length_b   1.000
_cell.length_c   1.000
_cell.angle_alpha   90.00
_cell.angle_beta   90.00
_cell.angle_gamma   90.00
#
_symmetry.space_group_name_H-M   'P 1'
#
loop_
_entity.id
_entity.type
_entity.pdbx_description
1 polymer ?
#
loop_
_entity_poly.entity_id
_entity_poly.type
_entity_poly.pdbx_seq_one_letter_code
_entity_poly.pdbx_strand_id
1 'polypeptide(L)'
;MNQLTESENKPVLLIAMHGKNVASSLTGVVKQMSNSDSVYSYDLLLEKKMQMTYEEMKSLIEKINRGKGVLLIYDMGSVKIMGKLISKETGIDIRFIAAPSTMIALETVKKMSSNDDLDDIMSELEQSYQHYFPSIVENYHRQKKKNVIITLCMNGEGGAIQIKKYLEDSLELQDIDIVPLSMNNHKELLFKINELRKSYNILCTMGSFDPQLYGIKFISVTQLFNTPLDKLSLLISSSNQDIVIKKKIKYSLIFAKFMKNVATRSLNLT
;
A
#
# COMPACT_ATOMS: atom_id res chain seq x y z
N MET A 1 35.39 23.01 -10.87
CA MET A 1 35.35 21.54 -10.94
C MET A 1 34.76 21.06 -9.61
N ASN A 2 33.43 21.05 -9.48
CA ASN A 2 32.75 20.64 -8.25
C ASN A 2 32.07 19.30 -8.51
N GLN A 3 32.72 18.21 -8.11
CA GLN A 3 32.04 16.94 -7.90
C GLN A 3 31.14 17.10 -6.67
N LEU A 4 29.84 17.23 -6.91
CA LEU A 4 28.84 17.02 -5.88
C LEU A 4 28.94 15.55 -5.46
N THR A 5 29.55 15.30 -4.31
CA THR A 5 29.46 14.00 -3.63
C THR A 5 27.98 13.72 -3.37
N GLU A 6 27.37 12.89 -4.20
CA GLU A 6 25.98 12.47 -4.02
C GLU A 6 25.90 11.73 -2.68
N SER A 7 25.33 12.42 -1.69
CA SER A 7 25.25 12.00 -0.29
C SER A 7 24.81 10.55 -0.14
N GLU A 8 25.51 9.79 0.71
CA GLU A 8 24.94 8.61 1.36
C GLU A 8 23.53 8.93 1.87
N ASN A 9 22.61 7.96 1.86
CA ASN A 9 21.22 8.11 2.32
C ASN A 9 20.18 8.65 1.30
N LYS A 10 20.30 8.28 0.01
CA LYS A 10 19.28 8.52 -1.05
C LYS A 10 18.86 7.20 -1.74
N PRO A 11 17.64 7.10 -2.31
CA PRO A 11 17.24 5.92 -3.07
C PRO A 11 18.01 5.85 -4.40
N VAL A 12 18.17 4.63 -4.92
CA VAL A 12 18.84 4.38 -6.22
C VAL A 12 17.86 3.79 -7.23
N LEU A 13 18.17 3.97 -8.51
CA LEU A 13 17.44 3.38 -9.63
C LEU A 13 18.21 2.16 -10.16
N LEU A 14 17.56 1.01 -10.24
CA LEU A 14 18.02 -0.18 -10.95
C LEU A 14 17.11 -0.42 -12.16
N ILE A 15 17.70 -0.56 -13.33
CA ILE A 15 17.03 -1.00 -14.56
C ILE A 15 17.43 -2.44 -14.80
N ALA A 16 16.48 -3.37 -14.83
CA ALA A 16 16.74 -4.80 -15.02
C ALA A 16 15.86 -5.34 -16.16
N MET A 17 16.48 -5.72 -17.28
CA MET A 17 15.76 -6.11 -18.50
C MET A 17 16.38 -7.36 -19.12
N HIS A 18 15.57 -8.14 -19.84
CA HIS A 18 16.05 -9.29 -20.59
C HIS A 18 16.81 -8.85 -21.84
N GLY A 19 17.80 -9.65 -22.20
CA GLY A 19 18.67 -9.41 -23.33
C GLY A 19 20.00 -8.79 -22.94
N LYS A 20 21.00 -9.03 -23.79
CA LYS A 20 22.34 -8.47 -23.64
C LYS A 20 22.31 -6.98 -23.98
N ASN A 21 22.90 -6.16 -23.12
CA ASN A 21 23.08 -4.72 -23.30
C ASN A 21 21.79 -3.87 -23.33
N VAL A 22 20.63 -4.41 -22.95
CA VAL A 22 19.37 -3.66 -23.03
C VAL A 22 19.26 -2.64 -21.88
N ALA A 23 19.38 -3.11 -20.64
CA ALA A 23 19.31 -2.25 -19.46
C ALA A 23 20.54 -1.35 -19.34
N SER A 24 21.73 -1.87 -19.68
CA SER A 24 22.97 -1.10 -19.63
C SER A 24 23.02 0.03 -20.66
N SER A 25 22.54 -0.17 -21.88
CA SER A 25 22.45 0.90 -22.89
C SER A 25 21.49 2.01 -22.44
N LEU A 26 20.31 1.64 -21.93
CA LEU A 26 19.35 2.62 -21.40
C LEU A 26 19.94 3.41 -20.22
N THR A 27 20.64 2.71 -19.32
CA THR A 27 21.31 3.35 -18.18
C THR A 27 22.40 4.31 -18.65
N GLY A 28 23.16 3.99 -19.69
CA GLY A 28 24.16 4.88 -20.28
C GLY A 28 23.57 6.20 -20.75
N VAL A 29 22.45 6.15 -21.49
CA VAL A 29 21.72 7.34 -21.95
C VAL A 29 21.22 8.17 -20.75
N VAL A 30 20.55 7.53 -19.78
CA VAL A 30 20.00 8.23 -18.61
C VAL A 30 21.09 8.91 -17.79
N LYS A 31 22.24 8.25 -17.58
CA LYS A 31 23.38 8.85 -16.87
C LYS A 31 23.94 10.05 -17.60
N GLN A 32 24.13 9.95 -18.92
CA GLN A 32 24.64 11.06 -19.73
C GLN A 32 23.70 12.28 -19.69
N MET A 33 22.39 12.06 -19.66
CA MET A 33 21.40 13.14 -19.64
C MET A 33 21.18 13.75 -18.25
N SER A 34 21.24 12.93 -17.19
CA SER A 34 20.94 13.38 -15.81
C SER A 34 22.17 13.78 -15.00
N ASN A 35 23.37 13.37 -15.43
CA ASN A 35 24.62 13.51 -14.68
C ASN A 35 24.52 12.93 -13.25
N SER A 36 23.77 11.84 -13.06
CA SER A 36 23.57 11.16 -11.78
C SER A 36 24.27 9.81 -11.73
N ASP A 37 24.93 9.53 -10.60
CA ASP A 37 25.57 8.25 -10.31
C ASP A 37 24.65 7.28 -9.55
N SER A 38 23.37 7.64 -9.36
CA SER A 38 22.37 6.83 -8.66
C SER A 38 21.62 5.83 -9.56
N VAL A 39 22.05 5.68 -10.82
CA VAL A 39 21.42 4.77 -11.79
C VAL A 39 22.30 3.54 -12.03
N TYR A 40 21.70 2.36 -12.01
CA TYR A 40 22.37 1.07 -12.16
C TYR A 40 21.59 0.19 -13.14
N SER A 41 22.27 -0.79 -13.75
CA SER A 41 21.68 -1.71 -14.73
C SER A 41 21.97 -3.17 -14.39
N TYR A 42 21.07 -4.05 -14.79
CA TYR A 42 21.29 -5.49 -14.83
C TYR A 42 20.70 -6.08 -16.12
N ASP A 43 21.56 -6.66 -16.96
CA ASP A 43 21.16 -7.31 -18.22
C ASP A 43 20.92 -8.82 -17.96
N LEU A 44 19.67 -9.27 -18.10
CA LEU A 44 19.29 -10.67 -17.92
C LEU A 44 19.49 -11.45 -19.22
N LEU A 45 20.60 -12.19 -19.30
CA LEU A 45 20.90 -13.03 -20.46
C LEU A 45 19.91 -14.21 -20.57
N LEU A 46 19.35 -14.41 -21.77
CA LEU A 46 18.30 -15.43 -22.01
C LEU A 46 18.77 -16.86 -21.80
N GLU A 47 20.04 -17.17 -22.05
CA GLU A 47 20.57 -18.54 -21.84
C GLU A 47 20.94 -18.82 -20.38
N LYS A 48 20.86 -17.82 -19.50
CA LYS A 48 21.32 -17.94 -18.12
C LYS A 48 20.29 -18.62 -17.23
N LYS A 49 20.76 -19.49 -16.33
CA LYS A 49 19.89 -20.12 -15.33
C LYS A 49 19.27 -19.06 -14.40
N MET A 50 17.97 -19.19 -14.16
CA MET A 50 17.22 -18.26 -13.31
C MET A 50 17.79 -18.13 -11.89
N GLN A 51 18.26 -19.22 -11.29
CA GLN A 51 18.87 -19.16 -9.95
C GLN A 51 20.13 -18.29 -9.91
N MET A 52 21.01 -18.42 -10.90
CA MET A 52 22.21 -17.57 -10.97
C MET A 52 21.85 -16.10 -11.17
N THR A 53 20.85 -15.85 -12.03
CA THR A 53 20.33 -14.51 -12.29
C THR A 53 19.75 -13.88 -11.02
N TYR A 54 19.06 -14.67 -10.21
CA TYR A 54 18.54 -14.26 -8.91
C TYR A 54 19.65 -13.83 -7.94
N GLU A 55 20.67 -14.68 -7.74
CA GLU A 55 21.77 -14.40 -6.80
C GLU A 55 22.57 -13.15 -7.20
N GLU A 56 22.84 -12.98 -8.49
CA GLU A 56 23.56 -11.79 -8.98
C GLU A 56 22.74 -10.51 -8.81
N MET A 57 21.45 -10.55 -9.12
CA MET A 57 20.58 -9.40 -8.93
C MET A 57 20.45 -9.06 -7.44
N LYS A 58 20.36 -10.07 -6.57
CA LYS A 58 20.37 -9.88 -5.11
C LYS A 58 21.66 -9.20 -4.64
N SER A 59 22.80 -9.75 -5.02
CA SER A 59 24.12 -9.19 -4.68
C SER A 59 24.28 -7.76 -5.19
N LEU A 60 23.79 -7.47 -6.40
CA LEU A 60 23.79 -6.12 -6.94
C LEU A 60 22.91 -5.18 -6.11
N ILE A 61 21.68 -5.57 -5.79
CA ILE A 61 20.73 -4.77 -5.00
C ILE A 61 21.30 -4.45 -3.62
N GLU A 62 21.90 -5.43 -2.94
CA GLU A 62 22.55 -5.23 -1.64
C GLU A 62 23.71 -4.25 -1.75
N LYS A 63 24.53 -4.36 -2.81
CA LYS A 63 25.68 -3.48 -3.06
C LYS A 63 25.29 -2.03 -3.34
N ILE A 64 24.22 -1.81 -4.12
CA ILE A 64 23.84 -0.46 -4.57
C ILE A 64 22.92 0.27 -3.57
N ASN A 65 22.29 -0.45 -2.64
CA ASN A 65 21.40 0.16 -1.67
C ASN A 65 22.14 1.10 -0.71
N ARG A 66 21.77 2.39 -0.73
CA ARG A 66 22.35 3.44 0.13
C ARG A 66 21.52 3.74 1.39
N GLY A 67 20.68 2.78 1.83
CA GLY A 67 19.87 2.88 3.05
C GLY A 67 18.46 3.46 2.87
N LYS A 68 18.10 3.92 1.66
CA LYS A 68 16.75 4.43 1.34
C LYS A 68 15.99 3.59 0.31
N GLY A 69 16.49 2.39 -0.02
CA GLY A 69 15.81 1.45 -0.92
C GLY A 69 16.13 1.66 -2.40
N VAL A 70 15.44 0.89 -3.24
CA VAL A 70 15.69 0.76 -4.68
C VAL A 70 14.40 0.94 -5.47
N LEU A 71 14.42 1.78 -6.51
CA LEU A 71 13.42 1.75 -7.58
C LEU A 71 13.89 0.79 -8.67
N LEU A 72 13.07 -0.18 -9.05
CA LEU A 72 13.37 -1.22 -10.03
C LEU A 72 12.49 -1.07 -11.27
N ILE A 73 13.07 -0.63 -12.39
CA ILE A 73 12.44 -0.66 -13.71
C ILE A 73 12.67 -2.04 -14.33
N TYR A 74 11.61 -2.68 -14.81
CA TYR A 74 11.70 -4.01 -15.42
C TYR A 74 10.81 -4.19 -16.65
N ASP A 75 11.16 -5.14 -17.52
CA ASP A 75 10.45 -5.41 -18.78
C ASP A 75 9.39 -6.52 -18.68
N MET A 76 9.69 -7.61 -17.97
CA MET A 76 8.84 -8.79 -17.86
C MET A 76 8.65 -9.28 -16.41
N GLY A 77 7.55 -9.99 -16.17
CA GLY A 77 7.09 -10.33 -14.82
C GLY A 77 8.06 -11.14 -13.94
N SER A 78 8.94 -11.94 -14.54
CA SER A 78 9.93 -12.76 -13.81
C SER A 78 10.88 -11.90 -12.96
N VAL A 79 11.30 -10.74 -13.46
CA VAL A 79 12.17 -9.79 -12.75
C VAL A 79 11.49 -9.28 -11.47
N LYS A 80 10.22 -8.90 -11.58
CA LYS A 80 9.42 -8.44 -10.43
C LYS A 80 9.28 -9.52 -9.37
N ILE A 81 9.07 -10.77 -9.75
CA ILE A 81 8.98 -11.90 -8.80
C ILE A 81 10.28 -12.02 -8.03
N MET A 82 11.41 -12.05 -8.73
CA MET A 82 12.73 -12.10 -8.11
C MET A 82 12.97 -10.91 -7.17
N GLY A 83 12.67 -9.67 -7.61
CA GLY A 83 12.81 -8.49 -6.76
C GLY A 83 11.92 -8.51 -5.51
N LYS A 84 10.70 -9.07 -5.59
CA LYS A 84 9.83 -9.25 -4.40
C LYS A 84 10.44 -10.22 -3.39
N LEU A 85 11.02 -11.32 -3.86
CA LEU A 85 11.72 -12.29 -3.01
C LEU A 85 12.95 -11.65 -2.35
N ILE A 86 13.76 -10.94 -3.12
CA ILE A 86 14.94 -10.21 -2.61
C ILE A 86 14.53 -9.19 -1.56
N SER A 87 13.47 -8.39 -1.80
CA SER A 87 12.98 -7.42 -0.82
C SER A 87 12.54 -8.09 0.50
N LYS A 88 11.87 -9.24 0.40
CA LYS A 88 11.45 -10.03 1.57
C LYS A 88 12.63 -10.62 2.35
N GLU A 89 13.64 -11.13 1.65
CA GLU A 89 14.82 -11.76 2.25
C GLU A 89 15.78 -10.76 2.89
N THR A 90 16.02 -9.63 2.21
CA THR A 90 17.04 -8.65 2.61
C THR A 90 16.48 -7.54 3.50
N GLY A 91 15.15 -7.35 3.51
CA GLY A 91 14.50 -6.21 4.15
C GLY A 91 14.68 -4.87 3.41
N ILE A 92 15.36 -4.87 2.26
CA ILE A 92 15.54 -3.68 1.43
C ILE A 92 14.19 -3.32 0.80
N ASP A 93 13.81 -2.04 0.94
CA ASP A 93 12.57 -1.54 0.36
C ASP A 93 12.73 -1.38 -1.16
N ILE A 94 12.01 -2.19 -1.94
CA ILE A 94 12.05 -2.15 -3.41
C ILE A 94 10.69 -1.67 -3.93
N ARG A 95 10.73 -0.69 -4.84
CA ARG A 95 9.57 -0.19 -5.59
C ARG A 95 9.71 -0.58 -7.04
N PHE A 96 8.62 -0.96 -7.70
CA PHE A 96 8.64 -1.57 -9.02
C PHE A 96 7.98 -0.65 -10.05
N ILE A 97 8.59 -0.53 -11.21
CA ILE A 97 8.13 0.27 -12.34
C ILE A 97 8.17 -0.66 -13.56
N ALA A 98 7.01 -0.93 -14.17
CA ALA A 98 6.94 -1.81 -15.33
C ALA A 98 7.15 -1.01 -16.63
N ALA A 99 8.00 -1.51 -17.52
CA ALA A 99 8.27 -1.02 -18.86
C ALA A 99 7.94 -2.13 -19.89
N PRO A 100 6.66 -2.32 -20.25
CA PRO A 100 6.17 -3.53 -20.95
C PRO A 100 6.53 -3.62 -22.44
N SER A 101 7.49 -2.85 -22.94
CA SER A 101 7.82 -2.77 -24.38
C SER A 101 8.12 -4.14 -24.99
N THR A 102 8.85 -5.00 -24.27
CA THR A 102 9.15 -6.37 -24.71
C THR A 102 7.88 -7.22 -24.82
N MET A 103 6.99 -7.14 -23.84
CA MET A 103 5.73 -7.90 -23.84
C MET A 103 4.82 -7.46 -24.99
N ILE A 104 4.75 -6.14 -25.24
CA ILE A 104 4.03 -5.53 -26.35
C ILE A 104 4.53 -6.06 -27.69
N ALA A 105 5.85 -6.05 -27.89
CA ALA A 105 6.45 -6.49 -29.14
C ALA A 105 6.20 -7.98 -29.40
N LEU A 106 6.30 -8.82 -28.36
CA LEU A 106 5.99 -10.25 -28.46
C LEU A 106 4.52 -10.51 -28.81
N GLU A 107 3.58 -9.81 -28.18
CA GLU A 107 2.16 -9.95 -28.50
C GLU A 107 1.86 -9.46 -29.92
N THR A 108 2.50 -8.36 -30.35
CA THR A 108 2.38 -7.86 -31.73
C THR A 108 2.78 -8.92 -32.75
N VAL A 109 3.97 -9.53 -32.60
CA VAL A 109 4.44 -10.60 -33.50
C VAL A 109 3.52 -11.81 -33.48
N LYS A 110 2.98 -12.16 -32.30
CA LYS A 110 2.02 -13.26 -32.17
C LYS A 110 0.73 -12.97 -32.93
N LYS A 111 0.20 -11.74 -32.87
CA LYS A 111 -1.01 -11.34 -33.62
C LYS A 111 -0.77 -11.31 -35.12
N MET A 112 0.35 -10.75 -35.56
CA MET A 112 0.79 -10.78 -36.97
C MET A 112 0.97 -12.20 -37.53
N SER A 113 1.14 -13.21 -36.68
CA SER A 113 1.28 -14.60 -37.12
C SER A 113 -0.08 -15.28 -37.37
N SER A 114 -1.19 -14.66 -36.96
CA SER A 114 -2.55 -15.21 -37.05
C SER A 114 -3.52 -14.32 -37.83
N ASN A 115 -3.11 -13.10 -38.16
CA ASN A 115 -3.89 -12.12 -38.88
C ASN A 115 -2.94 -11.29 -39.77
N ASP A 116 -3.33 -11.03 -41.01
CA ASP A 116 -2.56 -10.27 -42.00
C ASP A 116 -3.12 -8.85 -42.22
N ASP A 117 -4.29 -8.52 -41.65
CA ASP A 117 -4.89 -7.20 -41.71
C ASP A 117 -4.39 -6.31 -40.57
N LEU A 118 -3.83 -5.14 -40.94
CA LEU A 118 -3.19 -4.24 -39.99
C LEU A 118 -4.18 -3.62 -39.00
N ASP A 119 -5.38 -3.27 -39.45
CA ASP A 119 -6.39 -2.62 -38.61
C ASP A 119 -6.96 -3.63 -37.60
N ASP A 120 -7.19 -4.88 -38.02
CA ASP A 120 -7.60 -5.95 -37.13
C ASP A 120 -6.51 -6.29 -36.10
N ILE A 121 -5.24 -6.39 -36.51
CA ILE A 121 -4.10 -6.59 -35.59
C ILE A 121 -4.08 -5.47 -34.54
N MET A 122 -4.26 -4.22 -34.96
CA MET A 122 -4.27 -3.07 -34.05
C MET A 122 -5.45 -3.12 -33.07
N SER A 123 -6.66 -3.44 -33.55
CA SER A 123 -7.85 -3.62 -32.71
C SER A 123 -7.66 -4.73 -31.66
N GLU A 124 -7.10 -5.87 -32.06
CA GLU A 124 -6.78 -6.97 -31.15
C GLU A 124 -5.71 -6.60 -30.11
N LEU A 125 -4.71 -5.81 -30.51
CA LEU A 125 -3.70 -5.30 -29.58
C LEU A 125 -4.33 -4.34 -28.58
N GLU A 126 -5.15 -3.39 -29.01
CA GLU A 126 -5.85 -2.45 -28.12
C GLU A 126 -6.66 -3.17 -27.05
N GLN A 127 -7.39 -4.22 -27.42
CA GLN A 127 -8.15 -5.04 -26.48
C GLN A 127 -7.24 -5.74 -25.45
N SER A 128 -6.11 -6.28 -25.90
CA SER A 128 -5.07 -6.85 -25.04
C SER A 128 -4.50 -5.81 -24.07
N TYR A 129 -4.18 -4.61 -24.55
CA TYR A 129 -3.66 -3.52 -23.73
C TYR A 129 -4.62 -3.11 -22.60
N GLN A 130 -5.92 -3.02 -22.88
CA GLN A 130 -6.93 -2.71 -21.86
C GLN A 130 -6.94 -3.71 -20.70
N HIS A 131 -6.54 -4.97 -20.94
CA HIS A 131 -6.35 -5.97 -19.88
C HIS A 131 -5.00 -5.86 -19.16
N TYR A 132 -3.92 -5.51 -19.89
CA TYR A 132 -2.58 -5.38 -19.29
C TYR A 132 -2.42 -4.12 -18.44
N PHE A 133 -2.99 -3.00 -18.86
CA PHE A 133 -2.76 -1.70 -18.24
C PHE A 133 -3.20 -1.61 -16.76
N PRO A 134 -4.37 -2.15 -16.35
CA PRO A 134 -4.76 -2.20 -14.94
C PRO A 134 -3.74 -2.91 -14.05
N SER A 135 -3.16 -4.02 -14.53
CA SER A 135 -2.14 -4.79 -13.79
C SER A 135 -0.79 -4.07 -13.67
N ILE A 136 -0.50 -3.16 -14.61
CA ILE A 136 0.66 -2.27 -14.58
C ILE A 136 0.41 -1.12 -13.60
N VAL A 137 -0.77 -0.50 -13.65
CA VAL A 137 -1.19 0.58 -12.73
C VAL A 137 -1.25 0.09 -11.29
N GLU A 138 -1.71 -1.14 -11.05
CA GLU A 138 -1.69 -1.78 -9.72
C GLU A 138 -0.26 -2.01 -9.18
N ASN A 139 0.78 -1.95 -10.03
CA ASN A 139 2.18 -2.01 -9.59
C ASN A 139 2.75 -0.65 -9.17
N TYR A 140 2.21 0.45 -9.71
CA TYR A 140 2.57 1.82 -9.35
C TYR A 140 1.87 2.27 -8.07
N HIS A 141 0.62 1.84 -7.87
CA HIS A 141 -0.05 2.01 -6.60
C HIS A 141 0.51 0.97 -5.62
N ARG A 142 1.10 1.43 -4.51
CA ARG A 142 1.01 0.64 -3.27
C ARG A 142 -0.42 0.09 -3.25
N GLN A 143 -0.62 -1.22 -3.12
CA GLN A 143 -1.82 -1.66 -2.41
C GLN A 143 -1.70 -1.01 -1.04
N LYS A 144 -2.26 0.21 -0.93
CA LYS A 144 -2.28 1.01 0.28
C LYS A 144 -3.11 0.12 1.18
N LYS A 145 -2.44 -0.63 2.06
CA LYS A 145 -3.10 -1.59 2.93
C LYS A 145 -4.28 -0.86 3.54
N LYS A 146 -5.48 -1.44 3.41
CA LYS A 146 -6.66 -0.84 4.01
C LYS A 146 -6.36 -0.53 5.47
N ASN A 147 -6.75 0.66 5.92
CA ASN A 147 -6.53 1.04 7.28
C ASN A 147 -7.51 0.26 8.16
N VAL A 148 -7.04 -0.20 9.32
CA VAL A 148 -7.91 -0.87 10.29
C VAL A 148 -7.70 -0.35 11.70
N ILE A 149 -8.79 -0.31 12.47
CA ILE A 149 -8.76 -0.14 13.91
C ILE A 149 -9.14 -1.50 14.52
N ILE A 150 -8.36 -1.97 15.48
CA ILE A 150 -8.67 -3.22 16.19
C ILE A 150 -9.32 -2.90 17.53
N THR A 151 -10.51 -3.40 17.77
CA THR A 151 -11.16 -3.30 19.09
C THR A 151 -10.96 -4.58 19.89
N LEU A 152 -10.63 -4.48 21.17
CA LEU A 152 -10.14 -5.58 22.01
C LEU A 152 -10.99 -5.77 23.27
N CYS A 153 -11.26 -7.03 23.63
CA CYS A 153 -11.89 -7.45 24.88
C CYS A 153 -11.27 -8.76 25.40
N MET A 154 -11.11 -8.91 26.72
CA MET A 154 -10.46 -10.09 27.34
C MET A 154 -11.40 -11.32 27.38
N ASN A 155 -12.63 -11.17 27.89
CA ASN A 155 -13.64 -12.22 28.01
C ASN A 155 -15.03 -11.65 27.68
N GLY A 156 -15.87 -12.41 26.95
CA GLY A 156 -17.32 -12.12 26.79
C GLY A 156 -17.76 -11.55 25.43
N GLU A 157 -19.05 -11.75 25.14
CA GLU A 157 -19.68 -11.78 23.80
C GLU A 157 -19.81 -10.44 23.06
N GLY A 158 -19.26 -9.31 23.54
CA GLY A 158 -19.61 -8.05 22.89
C GLY A 158 -18.82 -6.77 23.17
N GLY A 159 -17.84 -6.74 24.07
CA GLY A 159 -17.14 -5.47 24.40
C GLY A 159 -16.46 -4.83 23.18
N ALA A 160 -15.66 -5.61 22.45
CA ALA A 160 -15.02 -5.16 21.21
C ALA A 160 -16.05 -4.78 20.13
N ILE A 161 -17.18 -5.51 20.06
CA ILE A 161 -18.27 -5.26 19.10
C ILE A 161 -19.02 -3.97 19.45
N GLN A 162 -19.25 -3.68 20.73
CA GLN A 162 -19.89 -2.45 21.18
C GLN A 162 -19.03 -1.23 20.87
N ILE A 163 -17.71 -1.31 21.08
CA ILE A 163 -16.78 -0.25 20.69
C ILE A 163 -16.85 -0.02 19.18
N LYS A 164 -16.82 -1.10 18.39
CA LYS A 164 -17.00 -1.02 16.94
C LYS A 164 -18.29 -0.28 16.57
N LYS A 165 -19.43 -0.73 17.10
CA LYS A 165 -20.73 -0.12 16.82
C LYS A 165 -20.78 1.35 17.21
N TYR A 166 -20.24 1.70 18.38
CA TYR A 166 -20.14 3.08 18.84
C TYR A 166 -19.35 3.96 17.86
N LEU A 167 -18.21 3.49 17.37
CA LEU A 167 -17.40 4.21 16.39
C LEU A 167 -18.13 4.37 15.05
N GLU A 168 -18.75 3.31 14.52
CA GLU A 168 -19.52 3.34 13.25
C GLU A 168 -20.79 4.21 13.32
N ASP A 169 -21.39 4.33 14.51
CA ASP A 169 -22.56 5.18 14.76
C ASP A 169 -22.19 6.65 14.98
N SER A 170 -20.97 6.92 15.46
CA SER A 170 -20.53 8.27 15.85
C SER A 170 -19.66 8.95 14.81
N LEU A 171 -18.93 8.16 14.00
CA LEU A 171 -17.94 8.64 13.04
C LEU A 171 -18.25 8.15 11.62
N GLU A 172 -17.92 8.99 10.65
CA GLU A 172 -17.79 8.63 9.24
C GLU A 172 -16.32 8.29 8.98
N LEU A 173 -16.07 6.99 8.84
CA LEU A 173 -14.75 6.42 8.60
C LEU A 173 -14.63 6.10 7.10
N GLN A 174 -13.87 6.90 6.35
CA GLN A 174 -13.55 6.60 4.96
C GLN A 174 -12.30 5.71 4.89
N ASP A 175 -12.40 4.60 4.17
CA ASP A 175 -11.31 3.64 3.93
C ASP A 175 -10.67 3.05 5.21
N ILE A 176 -11.42 3.01 6.32
CA ILE A 176 -11.02 2.37 7.59
C ILE A 176 -12.05 1.34 8.00
N ASP A 177 -11.62 0.09 8.15
CA ASP A 177 -12.45 -0.99 8.71
C ASP A 177 -12.19 -1.16 10.22
N ILE A 178 -13.21 -1.54 10.99
CA ILE A 178 -13.05 -1.87 12.41
C ILE A 178 -13.16 -3.39 12.60
N VAL A 179 -12.10 -3.98 13.16
CA VAL A 179 -11.97 -5.43 13.40
C VAL A 179 -12.07 -5.71 14.90
N PRO A 180 -13.19 -6.29 15.37
CA PRO A 180 -13.33 -6.68 16.76
C PRO A 180 -12.64 -8.02 17.02
N LEU A 181 -11.80 -8.07 18.06
CA LEU A 181 -11.18 -9.29 18.56
C LEU A 181 -11.55 -9.48 20.04
N SER A 182 -11.99 -10.70 20.36
CA SER A 182 -12.24 -11.15 21.74
C SER A 182 -11.41 -12.38 21.99
N MET A 183 -10.31 -12.23 22.74
CA MET A 183 -9.34 -13.31 22.98
C MET A 183 -8.77 -13.18 24.39
N ASN A 184 -8.83 -14.26 25.15
CA ASN A 184 -8.28 -14.36 26.50
C ASN A 184 -6.83 -14.86 26.51
N ASN A 185 -6.41 -15.55 25.44
CA ASN A 185 -5.05 -16.04 25.25
C ASN A 185 -4.19 -14.98 24.55
N HIS A 186 -3.22 -14.43 25.28
CA HIS A 186 -2.31 -13.41 24.76
C HIS A 186 -1.51 -13.86 23.53
N LYS A 187 -1.08 -15.13 23.47
CA LYS A 187 -0.32 -15.65 22.32
C LYS A 187 -1.19 -15.71 21.06
N GLU A 188 -2.43 -16.16 21.20
CA GLU A 188 -3.39 -16.24 20.08
C GLU A 188 -3.74 -14.84 19.55
N LEU A 189 -3.94 -13.89 20.46
CA LEU A 189 -4.15 -12.48 20.12
C LEU A 189 -2.99 -11.91 19.30
N LEU A 190 -1.76 -12.08 19.77
CA LEU A 190 -0.58 -11.60 19.05
C LEU A 190 -0.45 -12.27 17.67
N PHE A 191 -0.71 -13.58 17.58
CA PHE A 191 -0.72 -14.28 16.30
C PHE A 191 -1.75 -13.67 15.33
N LYS A 192 -3.00 -13.47 15.77
CA LYS A 192 -4.06 -12.90 14.94
C LYS A 192 -3.76 -11.48 14.49
N ILE A 193 -3.24 -10.65 15.39
CA ILE A 193 -2.83 -9.28 15.06
C ILE A 193 -1.68 -9.28 14.04
N ASN A 194 -0.71 -10.18 14.17
CA ASN A 194 0.38 -10.31 13.19
C ASN A 194 -0.12 -10.78 11.82
N GLU A 195 -1.12 -11.67 11.76
CA GLU A 195 -1.78 -12.03 10.50
C GLU A 195 -2.46 -10.80 9.86
N LEU A 196 -3.18 -10.00 10.66
CA LEU A 196 -3.81 -8.77 10.16
C LEU A 196 -2.77 -7.75 9.66
N ARG A 197 -1.63 -7.61 10.34
CA ARG A 197 -0.53 -6.71 9.91
C ARG A 197 0.02 -7.04 8.53
N LYS A 198 -0.09 -8.29 8.06
CA LYS A 198 0.38 -8.67 6.72
C LYS A 198 -0.44 -7.97 5.62
N SER A 199 -1.76 -7.85 5.81
CA SER A 199 -2.69 -7.35 4.79
C SER A 199 -3.22 -5.94 5.06
N TYR A 200 -3.19 -5.48 6.31
CA TYR A 200 -3.79 -4.21 6.76
C TYR A 200 -2.77 -3.26 7.41
N ASN A 201 -3.04 -1.96 7.33
CA ASN A 201 -2.33 -0.94 8.12
C ASN A 201 -3.11 -0.71 9.41
N ILE A 202 -2.62 -1.25 10.53
CA ILE A 202 -3.30 -1.11 11.82
C ILE A 202 -2.98 0.27 12.39
N LEU A 203 -3.98 1.15 12.46
CA LEU A 203 -3.84 2.51 12.95
C LEU A 203 -3.65 2.57 14.46
N CYS A 204 -4.47 1.83 15.19
CA CYS A 204 -4.44 1.72 16.64
C CYS A 204 -5.21 0.48 17.11
N THR A 205 -4.99 0.13 18.37
CA THR A 205 -5.83 -0.81 19.12
C THR A 205 -6.67 -0.04 20.15
N MET A 206 -7.90 -0.47 20.39
CA MET A 206 -8.80 0.14 21.36
C MET A 206 -9.45 -0.91 22.23
N GLY A 207 -9.46 -0.78 23.56
CA GLY A 207 -10.11 -1.81 24.37
C GLY A 207 -9.87 -1.74 25.86
N SER A 208 -10.27 -2.81 26.55
CA SER A 208 -10.21 -2.92 28.01
C SER A 208 -8.81 -3.22 28.54
N PHE A 209 -7.87 -3.60 27.68
CA PHE A 209 -6.50 -3.95 28.02
C PHE A 209 -5.54 -3.59 26.89
N ASP A 210 -4.31 -3.22 27.25
CA ASP A 210 -3.25 -2.92 26.29
C ASP A 210 -2.53 -4.21 25.88
N PRO A 211 -2.53 -4.58 24.57
CA PRO A 211 -1.77 -5.73 24.07
C PRO A 211 -0.25 -5.49 23.98
N GLN A 212 0.24 -4.31 24.35
CA GLN A 212 1.66 -3.92 24.39
C GLN A 212 2.37 -4.11 23.03
N LEU A 213 1.73 -3.65 21.96
CA LEU A 213 2.23 -3.80 20.61
C LEU A 213 3.21 -2.69 20.25
N TYR A 214 4.46 -3.07 19.95
CA TYR A 214 5.45 -2.11 19.45
C TYR A 214 4.96 -1.42 18.17
N GLY A 215 5.08 -0.09 18.15
CA GLY A 215 4.73 0.77 17.02
C GLY A 215 3.24 0.94 16.75
N ILE A 216 2.34 0.39 17.58
CA ILE A 216 0.89 0.59 17.47
C ILE A 216 0.37 1.26 18.73
N LYS A 217 -0.33 2.37 18.56
CA LYS A 217 -0.95 3.09 19.67
C LYS A 217 -2.11 2.29 20.25
N PHE A 218 -2.15 2.17 21.58
CA PHE A 218 -3.30 1.68 22.32
C PHE A 218 -4.14 2.85 22.88
N ILE A 219 -5.46 2.72 22.80
CA ILE A 219 -6.45 3.65 23.37
C ILE A 219 -7.36 2.86 24.30
N SER A 220 -7.35 3.19 25.59
CA SER A 220 -8.23 2.50 26.55
C SER A 220 -9.70 2.89 26.35
N VAL A 221 -10.62 2.02 26.80
CA VAL A 221 -12.07 2.35 26.84
C VAL A 221 -12.32 3.68 27.56
N THR A 222 -11.67 3.89 28.69
CA THR A 222 -11.78 5.13 29.47
C THR A 222 -11.34 6.34 28.67
N GLN A 223 -10.21 6.24 27.96
CA GLN A 223 -9.72 7.33 27.12
C GLN A 223 -10.64 7.61 25.93
N LEU A 224 -11.18 6.55 25.30
CA LEU A 224 -12.12 6.67 24.18
C LEU A 224 -13.37 7.47 24.58
N PHE A 225 -14.01 7.10 25.68
CA PHE A 225 -15.27 7.75 26.12
C PHE A 225 -15.06 9.13 26.76
N ASN A 226 -13.86 9.41 27.30
CA ASN A 226 -13.52 10.74 27.82
C ASN A 226 -13.03 11.71 26.75
N THR A 227 -12.75 11.24 25.54
CA THR A 227 -12.32 12.10 24.43
C THR A 227 -13.54 12.60 23.65
N PRO A 228 -13.72 13.93 23.50
CA PRO A 228 -14.77 14.48 22.65
C PRO A 228 -14.71 13.92 21.22
N LEU A 229 -15.87 13.66 20.62
CA LEU A 229 -15.97 13.03 19.29
C LEU A 229 -15.16 13.77 18.20
N ASP A 230 -15.13 15.10 18.26
CA ASP A 230 -14.38 15.98 17.36
C ASP A 230 -12.85 15.85 17.50
N LYS A 231 -12.37 15.31 18.63
CA LYS A 231 -10.95 15.04 18.92
C LYS A 231 -10.55 13.58 18.75
N LEU A 232 -11.51 12.67 18.53
CA LEU A 232 -11.20 11.26 18.29
C LEU A 232 -10.38 11.05 17.01
N SER A 233 -10.56 11.90 16.00
CA SER A 233 -9.77 11.85 14.77
C SER A 233 -8.27 12.05 15.05
N LEU A 234 -7.92 13.04 15.88
CA LEU A 234 -6.55 13.29 16.35
C LEU A 234 -6.03 12.16 17.23
N LEU A 235 -6.91 11.52 18.00
CA LEU A 235 -6.56 10.38 18.83
C LEU A 235 -6.15 9.16 17.99
N ILE A 236 -6.85 8.93 16.87
CA ILE A 236 -6.62 7.80 15.94
C ILE A 236 -5.47 8.10 14.97
N SER A 237 -5.31 9.36 14.55
CA SER A 237 -4.31 9.75 13.56
C SER A 237 -2.91 9.70 14.16
N SER A 238 -2.07 8.83 13.60
CA SER A 238 -0.62 8.87 13.83
C SER A 238 0.02 9.80 12.79
N SER A 239 1.09 10.47 13.20
CA SER A 239 1.68 11.72 12.67
C SER A 239 2.19 11.74 11.22
N ASN A 240 1.65 10.98 10.26
CA ASN A 240 2.04 11.05 8.84
C ASN A 240 0.99 10.55 7.82
N GLN A 241 -0.31 10.51 8.17
CA GLN A 241 -1.37 10.22 7.20
C GLN A 241 -2.55 11.19 7.40
N ASP A 242 -2.96 11.86 6.32
CA ASP A 242 -4.21 12.63 6.28
C ASP A 242 -5.39 11.65 6.31
N ILE A 243 -5.78 11.24 7.51
CA ILE A 243 -6.96 10.41 7.72
C ILE A 243 -8.16 11.32 7.89
N VAL A 244 -9.08 11.28 6.91
CA VAL A 244 -10.33 12.06 6.98
C VAL A 244 -11.36 11.29 7.80
N ILE A 245 -11.48 11.63 9.08
CA ILE A 245 -12.54 11.15 9.98
C ILE A 245 -13.51 12.30 10.23
N LYS A 246 -14.77 12.13 9.85
CA LYS A 246 -15.82 13.13 10.10
C LYS A 246 -16.79 12.64 11.16
N LYS A 247 -17.46 13.57 11.84
CA LYS A 247 -18.56 13.22 12.76
C LYS A 247 -19.79 12.88 11.95
N LYS A 248 -20.44 11.76 12.27
CA LYS A 248 -21.70 11.36 11.64
C LYS A 248 -22.83 12.28 12.12
N ILE A 249 -23.50 12.97 11.21
CA ILE A 249 -24.62 13.84 11.54
C ILE A 249 -25.92 13.02 11.45
N LYS A 250 -26.53 12.71 12.59
CA LYS A 250 -27.86 12.06 12.63
C LYS A 250 -28.96 13.10 12.41
N TYR A 251 -29.23 13.40 11.15
CA TYR A 251 -30.27 14.37 10.74
C TYR A 251 -31.65 14.05 11.32
N SER A 252 -31.98 12.77 11.53
CA SER A 252 -33.25 12.36 12.16
C SER A 252 -33.43 12.87 13.59
N LEU A 253 -32.36 12.93 14.39
CA LEU A 253 -32.40 13.48 15.76
C LEU A 253 -32.50 15.02 15.75
N ILE A 254 -31.85 15.66 14.78
CA ILE A 254 -31.98 17.11 14.57
C ILE A 254 -33.42 17.44 14.18
N PHE A 255 -34.00 16.69 13.25
CA PHE A 255 -35.39 16.83 12.83
C PHE A 255 -36.36 16.57 13.98
N ALA A 256 -36.16 15.51 14.77
CA ALA A 256 -37.00 15.22 15.93
C ALA A 256 -36.95 16.34 16.99
N LYS A 257 -35.76 16.91 17.24
CA LYS A 257 -35.59 18.05 18.16
C LYS A 257 -36.22 19.32 17.61
N PHE A 258 -36.14 19.54 16.30
CA PHE A 258 -36.80 20.65 15.61
C PHE A 258 -38.33 20.53 15.71
N MET A 259 -38.88 19.35 15.40
CA MET A 259 -40.32 19.07 15.53
C MET A 259 -40.82 19.22 16.97
N LYS A 260 -40.03 18.79 17.95
CA LYS A 260 -40.37 18.95 19.38
C LYS A 260 -40.36 20.42 19.82
N ASN A 261 -39.45 21.23 19.29
CA ASN A 261 -39.39 22.68 19.54
C ASN A 261 -40.51 23.46 18.82
N VAL A 262 -40.92 23.03 17.63
CA VAL A 262 -42.07 23.60 16.92
C VAL A 262 -43.37 23.29 17.68
N ALA A 263 -43.54 22.05 18.14
CA ALA A 263 -44.70 21.64 18.93
C ALA A 263 -44.83 22.36 20.28
N THR A 264 -43.71 22.68 20.95
CA THR A 264 -43.72 23.46 22.20
C THR A 264 -43.97 24.95 21.98
N ARG A 265 -43.62 25.51 20.82
CA ARG A 265 -43.99 26.90 20.45
C ARG A 265 -45.47 27.07 20.12
N SER A 266 -46.12 26.06 19.53
CA SER A 266 -47.56 26.10 19.26
C SER A 266 -48.45 26.00 20.51
N LEU A 267 -47.92 25.50 21.64
CA LEU A 267 -48.63 25.41 22.92
C LEU A 267 -48.54 26.68 23.79
N ASN A 268 -47.67 27.63 23.44
CA ASN A 268 -47.50 28.91 24.15
C ASN A 268 -48.17 30.10 23.42
N LEU A 269 -48.96 29.83 22.37
CA LEU A 269 -49.68 30.82 21.55
C LEU A 269 -51.21 30.63 21.59
N THR A 270 -51.71 29.84 22.53
CA THR A 270 -53.13 29.71 22.91
C THR A 270 -53.30 30.13 24.35
#